data_AF-A0AAW9ED82-F1
#
_entry.id   AF-A0AAW9ED82-F1
#
_cell.length_a   1.000
_cell.length_b   1.000
_cell.length_c   1.000
_cell.angle_alpha   90.00
_cell.angle_beta   90.00
_cell.angle_gamma   90.00
#
_symmetry.space_group_name_H-M   'P 1'
#
loop_
_entity.id
_entity.type
_entity.pdbx_description
1 polymer ?
#
loop_
_entity_poly.entity_id
_entity_poly.type
_entity_poly.pdbx_seq_one_letter_code
_entity_poly.pdbx_strand_id
1 'polypeptide(L)' 'QHPGLISPTAMERVMQVAYTVKLNSGCISRQVGAVVTDNDNSIKSVGWNDVAKGQVPCSMRSFDGLLHDFDEGTYS' A
#
# COMPACT_ATOMS: atom_id res chain seq x y z
N GLN A 1 -24.53 28.89 7.15
CA GLN A 1 -23.37 28.06 6.77
C GLN A 1 -22.66 27.68 8.07
N HIS A 2 -22.36 26.41 8.30
CA HIS A 2 -21.59 25.97 9.48
C HIS A 2 -20.09 25.91 9.09
N PRO A 3 -19.26 26.86 9.55
CA PRO A 3 -17.82 26.81 9.30
C PRO A 3 -17.26 25.55 9.98
N GLY A 4 -16.59 24.68 9.23
CA GLY A 4 -16.00 23.43 9.73
C GLY A 4 -16.69 22.14 9.24
N LEU A 5 -17.86 22.24 8.60
CA LEU A 5 -18.54 21.11 7.96
C LEU A 5 -18.32 21.13 6.44
N ILE A 6 -17.06 21.20 6.02
CA ILE A 6 -16.70 21.07 4.60
C ILE A 6 -16.49 19.59 4.33
N SER A 7 -17.30 19.04 3.44
CA SER A 7 -17.11 17.66 2.98
C SER A 7 -15.86 17.57 2.10
N PRO A 8 -15.09 16.47 2.18
CA PRO A 8 -13.94 16.28 1.31
C PRO A 8 -14.37 16.30 -0.15
N THR A 9 -13.53 16.86 -1.01
CA THR A 9 -13.64 16.81 -2.47
C THR A 9 -13.53 15.36 -2.96
N ALA A 10 -13.93 15.11 -4.22
CA ALA A 10 -13.76 13.79 -4.82
C ALA A 10 -12.29 13.35 -4.84
N MET A 11 -11.37 14.25 -5.17
CA MET A 11 -9.93 13.99 -5.17
C MET A 11 -9.37 13.69 -3.78
N GLU A 12 -9.81 14.42 -2.73
CA GLU A 12 -9.39 14.12 -1.36
C GLU A 12 -9.86 12.73 -0.91
N ARG A 13 -11.07 12.31 -1.31
CA ARG A 13 -11.54 10.94 -1.05
C ARG A 13 -10.72 9.89 -1.80
N VAL A 14 -10.39 10.13 -3.08
CA VAL A 14 -9.50 9.26 -3.86
C VAL A 14 -8.13 9.13 -3.20
N MET A 15 -7.58 10.25 -2.73
CA MET A 15 -6.30 10.25 -2.03
C MET A 15 -6.37 9.49 -0.71
N GLN A 16 -7.47 9.61 0.04
CA GLN A 16 -7.72 8.80 1.23
C GLN A 16 -7.72 7.30 0.92
N VAL A 17 -8.35 6.90 -0.19
CA VAL A 17 -8.31 5.51 -0.65
C VAL A 17 -6.88 5.06 -0.93
N ALA A 18 -6.07 5.82 -1.68
CA ALA A 18 -4.66 5.46 -1.91
C ALA A 18 -3.87 5.38 -0.59
N TYR A 19 -4.11 6.30 0.34
CA TYR A 19 -3.47 6.29 1.65
C TYR A 19 -3.84 5.06 2.50
N THR A 20 -5.07 4.56 2.36
CA THR A 20 -5.52 3.33 3.03
C THR A 20 -4.93 2.10 2.34
N VAL A 21 -4.94 2.06 1.02
CA VAL A 21 -4.44 0.92 0.23
C VAL A 21 -2.95 0.64 0.46
N LYS A 22 -2.14 1.68 0.77
CA LYS A 22 -0.72 1.51 1.12
C LYS A 22 -0.49 0.56 2.31
N LEU A 23 -1.48 0.40 3.20
CA LEU A 23 -1.39 -0.46 4.39
C LEU A 23 -1.28 -1.94 4.03
N ASN A 24 -1.60 -2.31 2.79
CA ASN A 24 -1.40 -3.66 2.28
C ASN A 24 0.07 -3.95 1.92
N SER A 25 0.93 -2.94 1.84
CA SER A 25 2.34 -3.12 1.49
C SER A 25 3.09 -3.85 2.60
N GLY A 26 3.71 -4.98 2.24
CA GLY A 26 4.62 -5.68 3.12
C GLY A 26 6.04 -5.09 3.18
N CYS A 27 6.31 -3.96 2.53
CA CYS A 27 7.62 -3.31 2.55
C CYS A 27 7.82 -2.51 3.85
N ILE A 28 8.91 -2.82 4.57
CA ILE A 28 9.24 -2.16 5.84
C ILE A 28 9.86 -0.76 5.66
N SER A 29 10.46 -0.49 4.49
CA SER A 29 11.13 0.78 4.24
C SER A 29 10.14 1.89 3.89
N ARG A 30 9.18 1.59 3.01
CA ARG A 30 8.23 2.56 2.47
C ARG A 30 6.92 1.86 2.10
N GLN A 31 5.80 2.45 2.53
CA GLN A 31 4.44 2.02 2.19
C GLN A 31 3.83 3.06 1.24
N VAL A 32 3.53 2.64 0.02
CA VAL A 32 3.04 3.46 -1.08
C VAL A 32 1.74 2.86 -1.59
N GLY A 33 0.72 3.70 -1.73
CA GLY A 33 -0.55 3.33 -2.34
C GLY A 33 -0.85 4.26 -3.51
N ALA A 34 -1.48 3.71 -4.54
CA ALA A 34 -1.83 4.39 -5.77
C ALA A 34 -3.27 4.05 -6.16
N VAL A 35 -3.95 5.00 -6.79
CA VAL A 35 -5.30 4.84 -7.32
C VAL A 35 -5.32 5.37 -8.74
N VAL A 36 -5.93 4.63 -9.66
CA VAL A 36 -6.19 5.08 -11.03
C VAL A 36 -7.67 5.44 -11.13
N THR A 37 -7.95 6.65 -11.62
CA THR A 37 -9.29 7.17 -11.84
C THR A 37 -9.52 7.52 -13.31
N ASP A 38 -10.78 7.71 -13.69
CA ASP A 38 -11.11 8.49 -14.90
C ASP A 38 -11.15 9.99 -14.60
N ASN A 39 -11.54 10.78 -15.61
CA ASN A 39 -11.66 12.24 -15.53
C ASN A 39 -12.71 12.71 -14.51
N ASP A 40 -13.65 11.85 -14.12
CA ASP A 40 -14.70 12.16 -13.15
C ASP A 40 -14.34 11.69 -11.72
N ASN A 41 -13.07 11.30 -11.49
CA ASN A 41 -12.56 10.75 -10.24
C ASN A 41 -13.21 9.42 -9.83
N SER A 42 -13.81 8.70 -10.77
CA SER A 42 -14.32 7.35 -10.51
C SER A 42 -13.16 6.36 -10.49
N ILE A 43 -13.04 5.61 -9.40
CA ILE A 43 -11.95 4.65 -9.19
C ILE A 43 -12.08 3.49 -10.19
N LYS A 44 -11.01 3.25 -10.95
CA LYS A 44 -10.90 2.12 -11.89
C LYS A 44 -10.05 0.99 -11.32
N SER A 45 -9.01 1.33 -10.58
CA SER A 45 -8.16 0.35 -9.89
C SER A 45 -7.38 1.00 -8.75
N VAL A 46 -6.87 0.16 -7.85
CA VAL A 46 -5.99 0.55 -6.74
C VAL A 46 -4.79 -0.38 -6.71
N GLY A 47 -3.67 0.09 -6.18
CA GLY A 47 -2.45 -0.71 -6.05
C GLY A 47 -1.55 -0.18 -4.94
N TRP A 48 -0.59 -1.01 -4.55
CA TRP A 48 0.44 -0.68 -3.57
C TRP A 48 1.77 -1.29 -4.01
N ASN A 49 2.88 -0.81 -3.44
CA ASN A 49 4.17 -1.44 -3.66
C ASN A 49 4.25 -2.77 -2.88
N ASP A 50 4.56 -3.86 -3.56
CA ASP A 50 4.75 -5.17 -2.94
C ASP A 50 5.78 -6.00 -3.71
N VAL A 51 6.17 -7.12 -3.12
CA VAL A 51 7.03 -8.12 -3.78
C VAL A 51 6.29 -8.81 -4.92
N ALA A 52 7.03 -9.50 -5.81
CA ALA A 52 6.41 -10.25 -6.89
C ALA A 52 5.57 -11.41 -6.33
N LYS A 53 4.57 -11.84 -7.11
CA LYS A 53 3.70 -12.97 -6.72
C LYS A 53 4.55 -14.21 -6.40
N GLY A 54 4.32 -14.79 -5.22
CA GLY A 54 5.02 -15.98 -4.75
C GLY A 54 6.25 -15.70 -3.89
N GLN A 55 6.67 -14.45 -3.76
CA GLN A 55 7.73 -14.05 -2.83
C GLN A 55 7.16 -13.70 -1.46
N VAL A 56 8.00 -13.85 -0.42
CA VAL A 56 7.65 -13.48 0.95
C VAL A 56 7.91 -11.98 1.16
N PRO A 57 6.89 -11.19 1.55
CA PRO A 57 7.06 -9.77 1.80
C PRO A 57 8.02 -9.49 2.96
N CYS A 58 8.72 -8.35 2.92
CA CYS A 58 9.76 -8.00 3.89
C CYS A 58 9.28 -8.04 5.34
N SER A 59 8.04 -7.58 5.60
CA SER A 59 7.41 -7.56 6.93
C SER A 59 7.13 -8.95 7.51
N MET A 60 7.10 -10.00 6.69
CA MET A 60 6.92 -11.39 7.12
C MET A 60 8.25 -12.15 7.23
N ARG A 61 9.38 -11.52 6.93
CA ARG A 61 10.71 -12.14 7.08
C ARG A 61 11.12 -12.12 8.56
N SER A 62 11.64 -13.24 9.05
CA SER A 62 12.16 -13.35 10.42
C SER A 62 13.63 -12.95 10.48
N PHE A 63 14.01 -12.22 11.52
CA PHE A 63 15.42 -11.97 11.84
C PHE A 63 16.16 -13.26 12.23
N ASP A 64 15.50 -14.12 13.01
CA ASP A 64 16.06 -15.41 13.41
C ASP A 64 16.30 -16.31 12.19
N GLY A 65 15.33 -16.40 11.30
CA GLY A 65 15.47 -17.15 10.05
C GLY A 65 16.55 -16.58 9.12
N LEU A 66 16.81 -15.27 9.17
CA LEU A 66 17.91 -14.66 8.40
C LEU A 66 19.28 -15.16 8.91
N LEU A 67 19.42 -15.39 10.21
CA LEU A 67 20.67 -15.81 10.85
C LEU A 67 20.88 -17.33 10.85
N HIS A 68 19.79 -18.10 11.00
CA HIS A 68 19.87 -19.53 11.27
C HIS A 68 19.27 -20.42 10.18
N ASP A 69 18.27 -19.95 9.43
CA ASP A 69 17.52 -20.73 8.44
C ASP A 69 17.41 -19.99 7.09
N PHE A 70 18.54 -19.49 6.59
CA PHE A 70 18.55 -18.64 5.39
C PHE A 70 18.02 -19.41 4.17
N ASP A 71 16.92 -18.90 3.61
CA ASP A 71 16.34 -19.36 2.33
C ASP A 71 16.40 -18.24 1.30
N GLU A 72 17.12 -18.48 0.20
CA GLU A 72 17.29 -17.50 -0.87
C GLU A 72 15.94 -17.09 -1.50
N GLY A 73 14.96 -17.99 -1.57
CA GLY A 73 13.62 -17.67 -2.06
C GLY A 73 12.86 -16.66 -1.18
N THR A 74 13.01 -16.79 0.14
CA THR A 74 12.35 -15.96 1.15
C THR A 74 13.06 -14.63 1.36
N TYR A 75 14.39 -14.61 1.30
CA TYR A 75 15.22 -13.45 1.64
C TYR A 75 15.83 -12.69 0.44
N SER A 76 15.49 -13.08 -0.80
CA SER A 76 15.86 -12.36 -2.04
C SER A 76 15.19 -11.01 -2.22
#